data_AF-A0A2K9FCY8-F1
#
_entry.id   AF-A0A2K9FCY8-F1
#
_cell.length_a   1.000
_cell.length_b   1.000
_cell.length_c   1.000
_cell.angle_alpha   90.00
_cell.angle_beta   90.00
_cell.angle_gamma   90.00
#
_symmetry.space_group_name_H-M   'P 1'
#
loop_
_entity.id
_entity.type
_entity.pdbx_description
1 polymer ?
#
loop_
_entity_poly.entity_id
_entity_poly.type
_entity_poly.pdbx_seq_one_letter_code
_entity_poly.pdbx_strand_id
1 'polypeptide(L)'
;MTTIFTVSVDAVEGRTLRGRVHIVNPDVPHVPKESVFPLSLLADAWWMLDHGYLRDEDDEDGERSPYTAEQGKDITAGMRLKDEFPDLFELILGKEIRVTEDGYLLADDGRTVLEPRRKAEEVYKLSGGSRPGYSVFTYGDAEEFDQRAAAIVTSYDISPYRNVPLLSEVAAVRDPDEPWDPAKPDGPADLDDYDVWDLFGDHTLAELPYAEIVVTVSDAGYLEHMAAGMRWDTTMTGDVC
;
A
#
# COMPACT_ATOMS: atom_id res chain seq x y z
N MET A 1 10.07 -6.13 -0.08
CA MET A 1 9.98 -4.65 -0.07
C MET A 1 9.78 -4.23 1.37
N THR A 2 10.28 -3.06 1.78
CA THR A 2 10.11 -2.57 3.14
C THR A 2 8.74 -1.92 3.26
N THR A 3 7.94 -2.30 4.27
CA THR A 3 6.66 -1.62 4.58
C THR A 3 6.93 -0.13 4.81
N ILE A 4 6.06 0.72 4.26
CA ILE A 4 6.16 2.18 4.42
C ILE A 4 4.94 2.79 5.12
N PHE A 5 3.77 2.19 4.91
CA PHE A 5 2.54 2.59 5.58
C PHE A 5 1.80 1.36 6.10
N THR A 6 1.06 1.58 7.19
CA THR A 6 -0.03 0.68 7.59
C THR A 6 -1.34 1.43 7.39
N VAL A 7 -2.24 0.87 6.60
CA VAL A 7 -3.55 1.46 6.30
C VAL A 7 -4.59 0.77 7.15
N SER A 8 -5.56 1.53 7.70
CA SER A 8 -6.74 0.98 8.37
C SER A 8 -8.02 1.62 7.85
N VAL A 9 -9.09 0.82 7.78
CA VAL A 9 -10.41 1.24 7.31
C VAL A 9 -11.33 1.42 8.50
N ASP A 10 -11.84 2.63 8.66
CA ASP A 10 -12.77 2.96 9.73
C ASP A 10 -14.22 2.75 9.28
N ALA A 11 -14.55 3.11 8.04
CA ALA A 11 -15.89 2.96 7.49
C ALA A 11 -15.91 2.92 5.96
N VAL A 12 -16.91 2.23 5.40
CA VAL A 12 -17.25 2.25 3.97
C VAL A 12 -18.75 2.53 3.84
N GLU A 13 -19.10 3.62 3.16
CA GLU A 13 -20.47 4.10 3.01
C GLU A 13 -20.74 4.42 1.54
N GLY A 14 -21.38 3.49 0.82
CA GLY A 14 -21.68 3.66 -0.60
C GLY A 14 -20.41 3.77 -1.43
N ARG A 15 -20.09 5.00 -1.87
CA ARG A 15 -18.90 5.31 -2.71
C ARG A 15 -17.76 5.96 -1.94
N THR A 16 -17.88 6.06 -0.61
CA THR A 16 -16.90 6.75 0.21
C THR A 16 -16.29 5.80 1.23
N LEU A 17 -14.97 5.80 1.28
CA LEU A 17 -14.15 5.11 2.27
C LEU A 17 -13.55 6.16 3.22
N ARG A 18 -13.56 5.84 4.52
CA ARG A 18 -12.83 6.59 5.56
C ARG A 18 -11.86 5.65 6.25
N GLY A 19 -10.67 6.15 6.52
CA GLY A 19 -9.63 5.36 7.15
C GLY A 19 -8.47 6.20 7.65
N ARG A 20 -7.40 5.53 8.03
CA ARG A 20 -6.16 6.14 8.52
C ARG A 20 -4.97 5.51 7.81
N VAL A 21 -3.98 6.34 7.50
CA VAL A 21 -2.68 5.91 6.99
C VAL A 21 -1.64 6.24 8.04
N HIS A 22 -1.08 5.20 8.65
CA HIS A 22 -0.01 5.30 9.64
C HIS A 22 1.33 5.25 8.91
N ILE A 23 2.23 6.15 9.29
CA ILE A 23 3.56 6.22 8.72
C ILE A 23 4.47 5.35 9.58
N VAL A 24 5.04 4.30 8.98
CA VAL A 24 5.88 3.32 9.70
C VAL A 24 7.34 3.35 9.28
N ASN A 25 7.67 4.08 8.21
CA ASN A 25 9.02 4.14 7.68
C ASN A 25 9.48 5.61 7.51
N PRO A 26 10.64 5.98 8.10
CA PRO A 26 11.21 7.32 7.96
C PRO A 26 11.52 7.73 6.52
N ASP A 27 11.75 6.77 5.61
CA ASP A 27 12.11 7.08 4.23
C ASP A 27 10.92 7.63 3.42
N VAL A 28 9.69 7.44 3.91
CA VAL A 28 8.46 8.00 3.32
C VAL A 28 7.64 8.69 4.42
N PRO A 29 8.10 9.84 4.92
CA PRO A 29 7.57 10.47 6.14
C PRO A 29 6.25 11.21 5.92
N HIS A 30 5.66 11.13 4.71
CA HIS A 30 4.41 11.81 4.37
C HIS A 30 3.45 10.93 3.59
N VAL A 31 2.17 11.02 3.93
CA VAL A 31 1.08 10.39 3.18
C VAL A 31 0.93 11.11 1.83
N PRO A 32 1.02 10.40 0.70
CA PRO A 32 0.88 10.98 -0.63
C PRO A 32 -0.49 11.63 -0.84
N LYS A 33 -0.52 12.76 -1.57
CA LYS A 33 -1.70 13.62 -1.73
C LYS A 33 -2.44 13.45 -3.05
N GLU A 34 -1.84 12.71 -3.98
CA GLU A 34 -2.37 12.54 -5.33
C GLU A 34 -3.34 11.36 -5.39
N SER A 35 -4.27 11.39 -6.34
CA SER A 35 -5.33 10.38 -6.51
C SER A 35 -4.80 8.98 -6.85
N VAL A 36 -3.58 8.89 -7.37
CA VAL A 36 -2.90 7.61 -7.64
C VAL A 36 -2.76 6.78 -6.38
N PHE A 37 -2.41 7.40 -5.25
CA PHE A 37 -2.18 6.69 -4.00
C PHE A 37 -3.42 5.95 -3.47
N PRO A 38 -4.59 6.58 -3.27
CA PRO A 38 -5.77 5.85 -2.82
C PRO A 38 -6.22 4.78 -3.83
N LEU A 39 -6.02 4.96 -5.14
CA LEU A 39 -6.29 3.88 -6.09
C LEU A 39 -5.33 2.70 -5.92
N SER A 40 -4.03 2.97 -5.71
CA SER A 40 -3.04 1.93 -5.41
C SER A 40 -3.40 1.16 -4.14
N LEU A 41 -3.87 1.84 -3.09
CA LEU A 41 -4.33 1.19 -1.85
C LEU A 41 -5.51 0.25 -2.09
N LEU A 42 -6.48 0.64 -2.93
CA LEU A 42 -7.60 -0.22 -3.26
C LEU A 42 -7.16 -1.46 -4.05
N ALA A 43 -6.27 -1.29 -5.02
CA ALA A 43 -5.73 -2.40 -5.81
C ALA A 43 -4.89 -3.36 -4.97
N ASP A 44 -4.07 -2.82 -4.06
CA ASP A 44 -3.23 -3.57 -3.12
C ASP A 44 -4.09 -4.41 -2.15
N ALA A 45 -5.08 -3.81 -1.51
CA ALA A 45 -6.00 -4.52 -0.62
C ALA A 45 -6.77 -5.63 -1.36
N TRP A 46 -7.19 -5.40 -2.60
CA TRP A 46 -7.81 -6.43 -3.43
C TRP A 46 -6.84 -7.60 -3.68
N TRP A 47 -5.61 -7.31 -4.10
CA TRP A 47 -4.62 -8.35 -4.39
C TRP A 47 -4.30 -9.19 -3.15
N MET A 48 -4.16 -8.54 -1.99
CA MET A 48 -3.92 -9.19 -0.71
C MET A 48 -5.06 -10.14 -0.31
N LEU A 49 -6.32 -9.75 -0.53
CA LEU A 49 -7.48 -10.61 -0.29
C LEU A 49 -7.55 -11.77 -1.30
N ASP A 50 -7.34 -11.50 -2.58
CA ASP A 50 -7.42 -12.48 -3.66
C ASP A 50 -6.37 -13.60 -3.53
N HIS A 51 -5.20 -13.27 -2.99
CA HIS A 51 -4.15 -14.24 -2.74
C HIS A 51 -4.25 -14.88 -1.35
N GLY A 52 -5.07 -14.32 -0.45
CA GLY A 52 -5.29 -14.80 0.91
C GLY A 52 -4.18 -14.40 1.89
N TYR A 53 -3.46 -13.31 1.60
CA TYR A 53 -2.45 -12.73 2.49
C TYR A 53 -3.10 -11.94 3.62
N LEU A 54 -4.21 -11.25 3.33
CA LEU A 54 -4.95 -10.49 4.32
C LEU A 54 -6.04 -11.36 5.00
N ARG A 55 -5.89 -11.62 6.31
CA ARG A 55 -6.71 -12.60 7.05
C ARG A 55 -6.95 -12.22 8.52
N ASP A 56 -7.89 -12.91 9.17
CA ASP A 56 -8.34 -12.70 10.56
C ASP A 56 -7.38 -13.27 11.62
N GLU A 57 -6.06 -13.12 11.43
CA GLU A 57 -5.11 -13.46 12.50
C GLU A 57 -4.96 -12.24 13.42
N ASP A 58 -5.20 -12.43 14.72
CA ASP A 58 -5.15 -11.39 15.75
C ASP A 58 -3.68 -11.15 16.15
N ASP A 59 -2.89 -10.68 15.19
CA ASP A 59 -1.56 -10.16 15.47
C ASP A 59 -1.75 -8.74 16.02
N GLU A 60 -1.44 -8.52 17.31
CA GLU A 60 -1.69 -7.26 18.04
C GLU A 60 -1.18 -6.01 17.29
N ASP A 61 -0.16 -6.18 16.45
CA ASP A 61 0.50 -5.14 15.66
C ASP A 61 0.37 -5.32 14.13
N GLY A 62 -0.38 -6.32 13.66
CA GLY A 62 -0.30 -6.81 12.27
C GLY A 62 -1.47 -6.47 11.34
N GLU A 63 -1.37 -7.01 10.12
CA GLU A 63 -2.43 -7.03 9.13
C GLU A 63 -3.67 -7.73 9.67
N ARG A 64 -4.83 -7.14 9.46
CA ARG A 64 -6.10 -7.65 9.97
C ARG A 64 -7.17 -7.51 8.93
N SER A 65 -7.97 -8.54 8.77
CA SER A 65 -9.21 -8.46 8.02
C SER A 65 -10.35 -9.09 8.80
N PRO A 66 -11.58 -8.56 8.68
CA PRO A 66 -12.78 -9.22 9.23
C PRO A 66 -13.13 -10.52 8.49
N TYR A 67 -12.32 -10.93 7.51
CA TYR A 67 -12.54 -12.08 6.64
C TYR A 67 -11.45 -13.12 6.82
N THR A 68 -11.82 -14.40 6.73
CA THR A 68 -10.85 -15.48 6.50
C THR A 68 -10.26 -15.36 5.09
N ALA A 69 -9.14 -16.04 4.84
CA ALA A 69 -8.52 -16.08 3.51
C ALA A 69 -9.46 -16.63 2.42
N GLU A 70 -10.34 -17.58 2.75
CA GLU A 70 -11.33 -18.13 1.80
C GLU A 70 -12.44 -17.11 1.52
N GLN A 71 -12.93 -16.43 2.57
CA GLN A 71 -13.94 -15.37 2.42
C GLN A 71 -13.41 -14.18 1.61
N GLY A 72 -12.15 -13.79 1.81
CA GLY A 72 -11.51 -12.74 1.01
C GLY A 72 -11.55 -13.05 -0.48
N LYS A 73 -11.20 -14.29 -0.86
CA LYS A 73 -11.25 -14.78 -2.25
C LYS A 73 -12.66 -14.84 -2.81
N ASP A 74 -13.63 -15.28 -2.01
CA ASP A 74 -15.03 -15.31 -2.43
C ASP A 74 -15.57 -13.89 -2.66
N ILE A 75 -15.17 -12.93 -1.82
CA ILE A 75 -15.51 -11.51 -1.99
C ILE A 75 -14.92 -10.98 -3.29
N THR A 76 -13.60 -11.11 -3.52
CA THR A 76 -12.95 -10.59 -4.74
C THR A 76 -13.53 -11.23 -6.00
N ALA A 77 -13.81 -12.53 -5.98
CA ALA A 77 -14.43 -13.25 -7.10
C ALA A 77 -15.89 -12.83 -7.38
N GLY A 78 -16.58 -12.32 -6.37
CA GLY A 78 -17.97 -11.87 -6.41
C GLY A 78 -18.17 -10.40 -6.76
N MET A 79 -17.11 -9.59 -6.77
CA MET A 79 -17.20 -8.15 -7.06
C MET A 79 -17.74 -7.86 -8.46
N ARG A 80 -18.50 -6.77 -8.60
CA ARG A 80 -19.04 -6.30 -9.88
C ARG A 80 -17.94 -5.90 -10.87
N LEU A 81 -16.85 -5.31 -10.35
CA LEU A 81 -15.72 -4.80 -11.15
C LEU A 81 -14.47 -5.68 -11.01
N LYS A 82 -14.64 -6.96 -10.66
CA LYS A 82 -13.51 -7.88 -10.38
C LYS A 82 -12.49 -7.99 -11.51
N ASP A 83 -12.93 -7.83 -12.77
CA ASP A 83 -12.05 -7.97 -13.93
C ASP A 83 -11.17 -6.71 -14.12
N GLU A 84 -11.50 -5.58 -13.50
CA GLU A 84 -10.69 -4.35 -13.60
C GLU A 84 -9.50 -4.33 -12.64
N PHE A 85 -9.61 -4.97 -11.48
CA PHE A 85 -8.56 -4.94 -10.46
C PHE A 85 -7.24 -5.61 -10.86
N PRO A 86 -7.24 -6.77 -11.55
CA PRO A 86 -6.02 -7.33 -12.13
C PRO A 86 -5.32 -6.33 -13.06
N ASP A 87 -6.07 -5.66 -13.94
CA ASP A 87 -5.53 -4.66 -14.87
C ASP A 87 -4.92 -3.48 -14.08
N LEU A 88 -5.62 -2.97 -13.06
CA LEU A 88 -5.11 -1.90 -12.19
C LEU A 88 -3.82 -2.31 -11.47
N PHE A 89 -3.72 -3.55 -11.00
CA PHE A 89 -2.54 -4.05 -10.32
C PHE A 89 -1.35 -4.26 -11.29
N GLU A 90 -1.62 -4.76 -12.50
CA GLU A 90 -0.61 -4.84 -13.58
C GLU A 90 -0.12 -3.45 -13.99
N LEU A 91 -0.96 -2.42 -13.99
CA LEU A 91 -0.53 -1.05 -14.26
C LEU A 91 0.47 -0.54 -13.20
N ILE A 92 0.37 -1.00 -11.94
CA ILE A 92 1.25 -0.57 -10.84
C ILE A 92 2.58 -1.33 -10.84
N LEU A 93 2.54 -2.66 -10.85
CA LEU A 93 3.73 -3.52 -10.68
C LEU A 93 4.26 -4.11 -11.99
N GLY A 94 3.55 -3.87 -13.09
CA GLY A 94 3.77 -4.56 -14.34
C GLY A 94 3.17 -5.97 -14.33
N LYS A 95 3.16 -6.57 -15.51
CA LYS A 95 2.65 -7.92 -15.71
C LYS A 95 3.62 -8.96 -15.17
N GLU A 96 3.10 -9.89 -14.37
CA GLU A 96 3.86 -11.08 -13.97
C GLU A 96 3.97 -12.05 -15.16
N ILE A 97 5.20 -12.40 -15.51
CA ILE A 97 5.52 -13.33 -16.58
C ILE A 97 6.21 -14.55 -15.98
N ARG A 98 5.58 -15.71 -16.15
CA ARG A 98 6.16 -16.99 -15.75
C ARG A 98 7.27 -17.39 -16.72
N VAL A 99 8.43 -17.74 -16.15
CA VAL A 99 9.59 -18.15 -16.92
C VAL A 99 10.21 -19.43 -16.35
N THR A 100 11.08 -20.08 -17.13
CA THR A 100 11.97 -21.12 -16.60
C THR A 100 13.08 -20.50 -15.75
N GLU A 101 13.90 -21.35 -15.12
CA GLU A 101 15.15 -20.90 -14.47
C GLU A 101 16.05 -20.07 -15.40
N ASP A 102 16.14 -20.48 -16.66
CA ASP A 102 16.94 -19.79 -17.67
C ASP A 102 16.24 -18.57 -18.32
N GLY A 103 15.06 -18.16 -17.83
CA GLY A 103 14.33 -16.99 -18.30
C GLY A 103 13.47 -17.20 -19.57
N TYR A 104 13.18 -18.43 -19.97
CA TYR A 104 12.32 -18.72 -21.13
C TYR A 104 10.84 -18.67 -20.78
N LEU A 105 10.02 -18.11 -21.66
CA LEU A 105 8.58 -17.95 -21.45
C LEU A 105 7.87 -19.30 -21.27
N LEU A 106 7.02 -19.37 -20.25
CA LEU A 106 6.14 -20.49 -19.97
C LEU A 106 4.70 -20.19 -20.39
N ALA A 107 3.95 -21.24 -20.72
CA ALA A 107 2.50 -21.20 -20.87
C ALA A 107 1.81 -21.02 -19.50
N ASP A 108 0.50 -20.80 -19.53
CA ASP A 108 -0.32 -20.55 -18.34
C ASP A 108 -0.29 -21.72 -17.34
N ASP A 109 0.01 -22.94 -17.81
CA ASP A 109 0.21 -24.11 -16.96
C ASP A 109 1.48 -24.04 -16.10
N GLY A 110 2.33 -23.04 -16.31
CA GLY A 110 3.57 -22.79 -15.57
C GLY A 110 4.62 -23.89 -15.76
N ARG A 111 4.49 -24.74 -16.79
CA ARG A 111 5.34 -25.92 -16.99
C ARG A 111 5.80 -26.06 -18.44
N THR A 112 4.94 -25.75 -19.40
CA THR A 112 5.27 -25.87 -20.82
C THR A 112 5.99 -24.61 -21.30
N VAL A 113 7.20 -24.80 -21.85
CA VAL A 113 7.92 -23.73 -22.53
C VAL A 113 7.18 -23.37 -23.83
N LEU A 114 6.93 -22.08 -24.04
CA LEU A 114 6.25 -21.59 -25.24
C LEU A 114 7.14 -21.76 -26.48
N GLU A 115 6.50 -22.15 -27.59
CA GLU A 115 7.13 -22.21 -28.91
C GLU A 115 6.62 -21.06 -29.82
N PRO A 116 7.50 -20.35 -30.56
CA PRO A 116 8.95 -20.54 -30.58
C PRO A 116 9.61 -20.10 -29.27
N ARG A 117 10.60 -20.89 -28.81
CA ARG A 117 11.36 -20.60 -27.58
C ARG A 117 11.99 -19.20 -27.62
N ARG A 118 11.55 -18.35 -26.69
CA ARG A 118 12.04 -16.97 -26.51
C ARG A 118 12.26 -16.67 -25.04
N LYS A 119 13.26 -15.84 -24.74
CA LYS A 119 13.46 -15.33 -23.39
C LYS A 119 12.55 -14.16 -23.12
N ALA A 120 12.15 -13.96 -21.86
CA ALA A 120 11.33 -12.81 -21.48
C ALA A 120 12.02 -11.47 -21.79
N GLU A 121 13.33 -11.36 -21.57
CA GLU A 121 14.12 -10.14 -21.85
C GLU A 121 14.17 -9.75 -23.34
N GLU A 122 13.94 -10.72 -24.24
CA GLU A 122 13.92 -10.48 -25.69
C GLU A 122 12.57 -9.98 -26.18
N VAL A 123 11.51 -10.18 -25.38
CA VAL A 123 10.13 -9.88 -25.75
C VAL A 123 9.57 -8.71 -24.96
N TYR A 124 10.01 -8.53 -23.71
CA TYR A 124 9.47 -7.59 -22.76
C TYR A 124 10.57 -6.72 -22.13
N LYS A 125 10.19 -5.49 -21.77
CA LYS A 125 11.00 -4.62 -20.93
C LYS A 125 10.72 -4.98 -19.46
N LEU A 126 11.71 -5.52 -18.76
CA LEU A 126 11.55 -6.10 -17.42
C LEU A 126 11.99 -5.14 -16.31
N SER A 127 11.25 -5.09 -15.21
CA SER A 127 11.49 -4.22 -14.04
C SER A 127 12.17 -4.97 -12.87
N GLY A 128 12.03 -6.29 -12.80
CA GLY A 128 12.59 -7.13 -11.72
C GLY A 128 12.09 -8.58 -11.74
N GLY A 129 12.39 -9.35 -10.70
CA GLY A 129 11.94 -10.74 -10.55
C GLY A 129 12.04 -11.30 -9.13
N SER A 130 11.25 -12.34 -8.83
CA SER A 130 11.15 -13.00 -7.51
C SER A 130 11.69 -14.45 -7.53
N ARG A 131 12.10 -15.01 -6.38
CA ARG A 131 12.37 -16.45 -6.19
C ARG A 131 11.86 -16.92 -4.81
N PRO A 132 11.18 -18.09 -4.71
CA PRO A 132 11.30 -19.28 -5.58
C PRO A 132 10.02 -19.64 -6.37
N GLY A 133 10.21 -19.99 -7.66
CA GLY A 133 9.18 -20.16 -8.69
C GLY A 133 9.31 -19.04 -9.72
N TYR A 134 10.04 -19.26 -10.80
CA TYR A 134 10.59 -18.15 -11.61
C TYR A 134 9.51 -17.31 -12.30
N SER A 135 9.31 -16.10 -11.80
CA SER A 135 8.57 -15.05 -12.49
C SER A 135 9.40 -13.77 -12.58
N VAL A 136 9.20 -13.06 -13.69
CA VAL A 136 9.74 -11.72 -13.94
C VAL A 136 8.58 -10.77 -14.17
N PHE A 137 8.77 -9.51 -13.83
CA PHE A 137 7.74 -8.48 -13.99
C PHE A 137 8.13 -7.54 -15.14
N THR A 138 7.14 -7.09 -15.91
CA THR A 138 7.34 -5.94 -16.81
C THR A 138 7.37 -4.63 -16.01
N TYR A 139 7.68 -3.52 -16.68
CA TYR A 139 7.32 -2.21 -16.13
C TYR A 139 5.79 -2.05 -16.10
N GLY A 140 5.30 -1.28 -15.12
CA GLY A 140 3.93 -0.80 -15.11
C GLY A 140 3.72 0.31 -16.14
N ASP A 141 2.53 0.91 -16.15
CA ASP A 141 2.20 2.07 -16.97
C ASP A 141 1.63 3.18 -16.09
N ALA A 142 2.54 4.04 -15.62
CA ALA A 142 2.23 5.14 -14.71
C ALA A 142 1.25 6.15 -15.32
N GLU A 143 1.35 6.40 -16.63
CA GLU A 143 0.51 7.38 -17.31
C GLU A 143 -0.93 6.86 -17.42
N GLU A 144 -1.10 5.60 -17.81
CA GLU A 144 -2.44 5.01 -17.81
C GLU A 144 -3.00 4.90 -16.39
N PHE A 145 -2.19 4.51 -15.41
CA PHE A 145 -2.66 4.42 -14.02
C PHE A 145 -3.11 5.77 -13.46
N ASP A 146 -2.38 6.86 -13.73
CA ASP A 146 -2.77 8.21 -13.36
C ASP A 146 -4.11 8.62 -13.99
N GLN A 147 -4.28 8.33 -15.29
CA GLN A 147 -5.56 8.59 -15.98
C GLN A 147 -6.72 7.79 -15.36
N ARG A 148 -6.49 6.53 -14.97
CA ARG A 148 -7.48 5.71 -14.27
C ARG A 148 -7.78 6.26 -12.88
N ALA A 149 -6.74 6.67 -12.14
CA ALA A 149 -6.87 7.28 -10.83
C ALA A 149 -7.74 8.54 -10.87
N ALA A 150 -7.48 9.44 -11.82
CA ALA A 150 -8.27 10.65 -12.01
C ALA A 150 -9.74 10.37 -12.38
N ALA A 151 -10.02 9.27 -13.08
CA ALA A 151 -11.38 8.88 -13.45
C ALA A 151 -12.13 8.16 -12.32
N ILE A 152 -11.42 7.35 -11.53
CA ILE A 152 -12.00 6.49 -10.49
C ILE A 152 -12.09 7.24 -9.15
N VAL A 153 -11.00 7.89 -8.71
CA VAL A 153 -10.94 8.62 -7.44
C VAL A 153 -11.43 10.05 -7.68
N THR A 154 -12.72 10.26 -7.42
CA THR A 154 -13.38 11.55 -7.64
C THR A 154 -13.09 12.61 -6.58
N SER A 155 -12.65 12.19 -5.39
CA SER A 155 -12.19 13.07 -4.31
C SER A 155 -11.29 12.28 -3.35
N TYR A 156 -10.25 12.94 -2.86
CA TYR A 156 -9.32 12.42 -1.87
C TYR A 156 -8.90 13.55 -0.95
N ASP A 157 -9.21 13.42 0.34
CA ASP A 157 -8.90 14.39 1.37
C ASP A 157 -8.06 13.75 2.47
N ILE A 158 -7.07 14.51 2.96
CA ILE A 158 -6.15 14.10 4.01
C ILE A 158 -6.20 15.13 5.12
N SER A 159 -6.42 14.67 6.35
CA SER A 159 -6.40 15.53 7.53
C SER A 159 -4.96 15.85 7.96
N PRO A 160 -4.74 16.92 8.74
CA PRO A 160 -3.45 17.14 9.40
C PRO A 160 -3.02 15.91 10.20
N TYR A 161 -1.70 15.66 10.26
CA TYR A 161 -1.17 14.54 11.01
C TYR A 161 -1.53 14.62 12.49
N ARG A 162 -1.82 13.46 13.04
CA ARG A 162 -2.00 13.22 14.48
C ARG A 162 -0.83 12.38 14.99
N ASN A 163 -0.66 12.40 16.30
CA ASN A 163 0.45 11.73 16.99
C ASN A 163 1.84 12.14 16.50
N VAL A 164 1.98 13.38 16.02
CA VAL A 164 3.31 13.94 15.74
C VAL A 164 3.93 14.39 17.06
N PRO A 165 5.14 13.91 17.42
CA PRO A 165 5.83 14.30 18.64
C PRO A 165 6.09 15.80 18.64
N LEU A 166 6.22 16.37 19.83
CA LEU A 166 6.63 17.75 20.00
C LEU A 166 8.14 17.90 19.82
N LEU A 167 8.59 19.07 19.39
CA LEU A 167 10.01 19.39 19.27
C LEU A 167 10.77 19.18 20.59
N SER A 168 10.13 19.46 21.73
CA SER A 168 10.69 19.22 23.06
C SER A 168 10.90 17.74 23.38
N GLU A 169 10.01 16.86 22.90
CA GLU A 169 10.11 15.41 23.09
C GLU A 169 11.28 14.83 22.30
N VAL A 170 11.46 15.28 21.06
CA VAL A 170 12.60 14.92 20.20
C VAL A 170 13.91 15.40 20.83
N ALA A 171 13.95 16.66 21.28
CA ALA A 171 15.13 17.23 21.92
C ALA A 171 15.55 16.47 23.20
N ALA A 172 14.58 16.02 24.01
CA ALA A 172 14.85 15.28 25.24
C ALA A 172 15.51 13.92 24.99
N VAL A 173 15.25 13.28 23.84
CA VAL A 173 15.93 12.04 23.44
C VAL A 173 17.31 12.33 22.86
N ARG A 174 17.42 13.39 22.05
CA ARG A 174 18.66 13.78 21.38
C ARG A 174 19.74 14.28 22.34
N ASP A 175 19.38 15.12 23.30
CA ASP A 175 20.29 15.66 24.31
C ASP A 175 19.63 15.65 25.70
N PRO A 176 19.65 14.51 26.41
CA PRO A 176 18.99 14.36 27.70
C PRO A 176 19.52 15.30 28.80
N ASP A 177 20.73 15.84 28.63
CA ASP A 177 21.38 16.72 29.59
C ASP A 177 21.08 18.22 29.31
N GLU A 178 20.49 18.55 28.16
CA GLU A 178 20.08 19.91 27.79
C GLU A 178 18.54 20.06 27.82
N PRO A 179 17.96 20.65 28.89
CA PRO A 179 16.51 20.79 28.98
C PRO A 179 15.97 21.75 27.92
N TRP A 180 14.79 21.44 27.38
CA TRP A 180 14.10 22.31 26.42
C TRP A 180 13.89 23.72 26.97
N ASP A 181 14.24 24.73 26.18
CA ASP A 181 14.03 26.12 26.53
C ASP A 181 12.52 26.47 26.44
N PRO A 182 11.84 26.77 27.55
CA PRO A 182 10.40 27.04 27.54
C PRO A 182 10.04 28.34 26.80
N ALA A 183 11.01 29.18 26.45
CA ALA A 183 10.79 30.34 25.59
C ALA A 183 10.74 29.98 24.10
N LYS A 184 11.19 28.78 23.69
CA LYS A 184 11.10 28.29 22.32
C LYS A 184 9.69 27.75 22.04
N PRO A 185 9.12 28.00 20.84
CA PRO A 185 7.85 27.40 20.43
C PRO A 185 7.97 25.87 20.40
N ASP A 186 7.08 25.19 21.13
CA ASP A 186 7.02 23.73 21.18
C ASP A 186 5.90 23.22 20.27
N GLY A 187 6.20 23.17 18.98
CA GLY A 187 5.27 22.71 17.94
C GLY A 187 5.48 21.24 17.57
N PRO A 188 4.69 20.71 16.62
CA PRO A 188 4.92 19.38 16.07
C PRO A 188 6.31 19.32 15.41
N ALA A 189 7.00 18.21 15.64
CA ALA A 189 8.27 17.90 15.02
C ALA A 189 8.11 17.69 13.51
N ASP A 190 9.22 17.85 12.78
CA ASP A 190 9.27 17.56 11.36
C ASP A 190 9.51 16.07 11.17
N LEU A 191 8.57 15.36 10.54
CA LEU A 191 8.70 13.93 10.27
C LEU A 191 9.85 13.61 9.30
N ASP A 192 10.37 14.61 8.57
CA ASP A 192 11.58 14.48 7.75
C ASP A 192 12.87 14.36 8.59
N ASP A 193 12.82 14.70 9.88
CA ASP A 193 13.97 14.56 10.78
C ASP A 193 14.07 13.11 11.30
N TYR A 194 15.13 12.41 10.91
CA TYR A 194 15.39 11.03 11.34
C TYR A 194 15.43 10.88 12.88
N ASP A 195 15.84 11.91 13.62
CA ASP A 195 15.87 11.89 15.09
C ASP A 195 14.44 11.71 15.67
N VAL A 196 13.39 12.08 14.95
CA VAL A 196 11.99 11.87 15.36
C VAL A 196 11.66 10.38 15.41
N TRP A 197 12.24 9.59 14.51
CA TRP A 197 11.92 8.18 14.37
C TRP A 197 12.54 7.29 15.45
N ASP A 198 13.58 7.78 16.12
CA ASP A 198 14.11 7.15 17.34
C ASP A 198 13.07 7.10 18.47
N LEU A 199 12.08 8.00 18.46
CA LEU A 199 10.97 7.97 19.41
C LEU A 199 10.05 6.78 19.17
N PHE A 200 9.93 6.27 17.94
CA PHE A 200 8.89 5.28 17.59
C PHE A 200 9.34 3.82 17.65
N GLY A 201 10.57 3.53 18.07
CA GLY A 201 11.20 2.20 17.95
C GLY A 201 10.38 1.01 18.51
N ASP A 202 9.70 1.19 19.64
CA ASP A 202 8.85 0.17 20.29
C ASP A 202 7.36 0.56 20.32
N HIS A 203 6.95 1.57 19.54
CA HIS A 203 5.60 2.11 19.60
C HIS A 203 4.57 1.18 18.97
N THR A 204 3.39 1.12 19.59
CA THR A 204 2.23 0.44 19.00
C THR A 204 1.71 1.24 17.80
N LEU A 205 1.01 0.59 16.87
CA LEU A 205 0.40 1.26 15.71
C LEU A 205 -0.46 2.49 16.11
N ALA A 206 -1.13 2.41 17.26
CA ALA A 206 -1.98 3.49 17.77
C ALA A 206 -1.21 4.76 18.17
N GLU A 207 0.09 4.65 18.41
CA GLU A 207 0.97 5.74 18.83
C GLU A 207 1.79 6.31 17.66
N LEU A 208 1.85 5.61 16.53
CA LEU A 208 2.53 6.11 15.33
C LEU A 208 1.83 7.34 14.74
N PRO A 209 2.58 8.24 14.06
CA PRO A 209 2.00 9.33 13.30
C PRO A 209 1.06 8.80 12.22
N TYR A 210 -0.09 9.45 12.06
CA TYR A 210 -1.05 9.07 11.02
C TYR A 210 -1.82 10.28 10.50
N ALA A 211 -2.35 10.13 9.29
CA ALA A 211 -3.38 11.03 8.76
C ALA A 211 -4.70 10.28 8.57
N GLU A 212 -5.81 10.95 8.89
CA GLU A 212 -7.14 10.48 8.52
C GLU A 212 -7.37 10.78 7.02
N ILE A 213 -7.86 9.79 6.28
CA ILE A 213 -8.15 9.89 4.86
C ILE A 213 -9.64 9.73 4.58
N VAL A 214 -10.13 10.45 3.58
CA VAL A 214 -11.45 10.27 2.99
C VAL A 214 -11.29 10.12 1.49
N VAL A 215 -11.74 8.99 0.94
CA VAL A 215 -11.65 8.66 -0.47
C VAL A 215 -13.06 8.48 -1.02
N THR A 216 -13.40 9.17 -2.10
CA THR A 216 -14.67 8.97 -2.82
C THR A 216 -14.41 8.50 -4.24
N VAL A 217 -15.00 7.36 -4.60
CA VAL A 217 -14.84 6.74 -5.92
C VAL A 217 -16.05 6.99 -6.82
N SER A 218 -15.85 6.80 -8.13
CA SER A 218 -16.89 7.01 -9.15
C SER A 218 -18.03 6.00 -9.03
N ASP A 219 -17.71 4.71 -8.78
CA ASP A 219 -18.65 3.61 -8.55
C ASP A 219 -18.34 2.86 -7.24
N ALA A 220 -19.37 2.47 -6.50
CA ALA A 220 -19.23 1.73 -5.24
C ALA A 220 -18.58 0.34 -5.44
N GLY A 221 -18.57 -0.16 -6.67
CA GLY A 221 -17.94 -1.43 -7.05
C GLY A 221 -16.45 -1.47 -6.75
N TYR A 222 -15.77 -0.33 -6.74
CA TYR A 222 -14.36 -0.23 -6.37
C TYR A 222 -14.10 -0.37 -4.85
N LEU A 223 -15.15 -0.39 -4.03
CA LEU A 223 -15.05 -0.53 -2.57
C LEU A 223 -15.67 -1.83 -2.05
N GLU A 224 -16.13 -2.74 -2.92
CA GLU A 224 -16.86 -3.95 -2.52
C GLU A 224 -16.02 -4.93 -1.69
N HIS A 225 -14.70 -4.90 -1.85
CA HIS A 225 -13.76 -5.67 -1.02
C HIS A 225 -13.34 -4.97 0.27
N MET A 226 -13.73 -3.70 0.46
CA MET A 226 -13.33 -2.89 1.60
C MET A 226 -14.34 -2.97 2.73
N ALA A 227 -13.88 -3.04 3.98
CA ALA A 227 -14.72 -3.12 5.15
C ALA A 227 -14.07 -2.48 6.38
N ALA A 228 -14.92 -1.97 7.27
CA ALA A 228 -14.48 -1.44 8.56
C ALA A 228 -13.71 -2.52 9.35
N GLY A 229 -12.59 -2.13 9.94
CA GLY A 229 -11.70 -3.03 10.67
C GLY A 229 -10.65 -3.73 9.81
N MET A 230 -10.67 -3.56 8.48
CA MET A 230 -9.55 -3.96 7.64
C MET A 230 -8.32 -3.10 7.95
N ARG A 231 -7.16 -3.74 7.93
CA ARG A 231 -5.86 -3.12 8.12
C ARG A 231 -4.79 -3.91 7.40
N TRP A 232 -3.90 -3.27 6.66
CA TRP A 232 -2.80 -3.97 6.00
C TRP A 232 -1.57 -3.07 5.89
N ASP A 233 -0.43 -3.73 5.76
CA ASP A 233 0.83 -3.10 5.50
C ASP A 233 1.03 -2.96 4.00
N THR A 234 1.54 -1.80 3.57
CA THR A 234 1.70 -1.53 2.15
C THR A 234 3.04 -0.89 1.85
N THR A 235 3.51 -1.17 0.64
CA THR A 235 4.69 -0.56 0.03
C THR A 235 4.30 0.50 -1.00
N MET A 236 3.01 0.75 -1.19
CA MET A 236 2.50 1.67 -2.20
C MET A 236 2.75 3.12 -1.79
N THR A 237 3.50 3.87 -2.59
CA THR A 237 3.66 5.33 -2.44
C THR A 237 2.72 6.12 -3.36
N GLY A 238 1.99 5.43 -4.24
CA GLY A 238 1.31 6.07 -5.37
C GLY A 238 2.22 6.30 -6.58
N ASP A 239 3.53 6.04 -6.46
CA ASP A 239 4.44 5.99 -7.60
C ASP A 239 4.34 4.62 -8.29
N VAL A 240 4.19 4.64 -9.61
CA VAL A 240 4.16 3.44 -10.46
C VAL A 240 5.56 3.17 -11.01
N CYS A 241 5.99 1.90 -10.96
CA CYS A 241 7.35 1.47 -11.28
C CYS A 241 7.59 1.21 -12.78
#